data_AF-A0ABD3XYI9-F1
#
_entry.id   AF-A0ABD3XYI9-F1
#
_cell.length_a   1.000
_cell.length_b   1.000
_cell.length_c   1.000
_cell.angle_alpha   90.00
_cell.angle_beta   90.00
_cell.angle_gamma   90.00
#
_symmetry.space_group_name_H-M   'P 1'
#
loop_
_entity.id
_entity.type
_entity.pdbx_description
1 polymer ?
#
loop_
_entity_poly.entity_id
_entity_poly.type
_entity_poly.pdbx_seq_one_letter_code
_entity_poly.pdbx_strand_id
1 'polypeptide(L)' 'QCEMGITNGYLPSACTFVIGESCSFECEPGYKAVSNISTITCQENLQWAPENPCE' A
#
# COMPACT_ATOMS: atom_id res chain seq x y z
N GLN A 1 -9.31 -2.22 10.50
CA GLN A 1 -9.26 -1.66 9.13
C GLN A 1 -7.83 -1.20 8.90
N CYS A 2 -7.27 -1.35 7.70
CA CYS A 2 -5.87 -0.97 7.46
C CYS A 2 -5.68 0.55 7.54
N GLU A 3 -4.44 0.99 7.74
CA GLU A 3 -4.13 2.42 7.79
C GLU A 3 -4.35 3.11 6.45
N MET A 4 -4.63 4.41 6.48
CA MET A 4 -4.89 5.20 5.27
C MET A 4 -3.63 5.54 4.46
N GLY A 5 -2.48 4.95 4.81
CA GLY A 5 -1.20 5.20 4.17
C GLY A 5 -0.27 4.00 4.28
N ILE A 6 0.89 4.14 3.64
CA ILE A 6 1.98 3.17 3.64
C ILE A 6 3.32 3.88 3.86
N THR A 7 4.34 3.14 4.23
CA THR A 7 5.70 3.67 4.40
C THR A 7 6.27 4.15 3.07
N ASN A 8 6.80 5.38 3.05
CA ASN A 8 7.44 6.01 1.88
C ASN A 8 6.54 6.10 0.63
N GLY A 9 5.22 6.15 0.82
CA GLY A 9 4.25 6.20 -0.28
C GLY A 9 2.88 6.65 0.18
N TYR A 10 1.97 6.82 -0.79
CA TYR A 10 0.60 7.25 -0.56
C TYR A 10 -0.40 6.37 -1.30
N LEU A 11 -1.60 6.31 -0.74
CA LEU A 11 -2.73 5.57 -1.28
C LEU A 11 -3.75 6.53 -1.93
N PRO A 12 -4.34 6.16 -3.08
CA PRO A 12 -5.38 6.94 -3.72
C PRO A 12 -6.66 6.90 -2.90
N SER A 13 -7.47 7.96 -3.02
CA SER A 13 -8.75 8.10 -2.32
C SER A 13 -9.79 7.03 -2.68
N ALA A 14 -9.55 6.26 -3.74
CA ALA A 14 -10.40 5.15 -4.18
C ALA A 14 -10.21 3.88 -3.32
N CYS A 15 -9.14 3.80 -2.54
CA CYS A 15 -8.88 2.70 -1.62
C CYS A 15 -9.88 2.74 -0.45
N THR A 16 -10.48 1.60 -0.11
CA THR A 16 -11.48 1.50 0.97
C THR A 16 -10.87 1.01 2.30
N PHE A 17 -9.61 0.58 2.28
CA PHE A 17 -8.83 0.16 3.45
C PHE A 17 -9.42 -1.07 4.18
N VAL A 18 -10.30 -1.83 3.51
CA VAL A 18 -11.00 -3.00 4.08
C VAL A 18 -10.15 -4.26 3.89
N ILE A 19 -10.22 -5.18 4.85
CA ILE A 19 -9.52 -6.47 4.80
C ILE A 19 -9.90 -7.23 3.52
N GLY A 20 -8.89 -7.72 2.81
CA GLY A 20 -9.03 -8.42 1.53
C GLY A 20 -9.07 -7.50 0.31
N GLU A 21 -9.11 -6.18 0.50
CA GLU A 21 -9.06 -5.23 -0.61
C GLU A 21 -7.62 -5.00 -1.08
N SER A 22 -7.46 -4.82 -2.39
CA SER A 22 -6.20 -4.46 -3.03
C SER A 22 -6.25 -3.04 -3.56
N CYS A 23 -5.33 -2.20 -3.12
CA CYS A 23 -5.22 -0.81 -3.52
C CYS A 23 -3.94 -0.57 -4.30
N SER A 24 -4.02 0.24 -5.35
CA SER A 24 -2.83 0.79 -5.99
C SER A 24 -2.15 1.77 -5.05
N PHE A 25 -0.82 1.88 -5.11
CA PHE A 25 -0.07 2.86 -4.33
C PHE A 25 0.90 3.61 -5.22
N GLU A 26 1.35 4.76 -4.76
CA GLU A 26 2.38 5.54 -5.42
C GLU A 26 3.47 5.90 -4.41
N CYS A 27 4.73 5.71 -4.80
CA CYS A 27 5.86 5.98 -3.91
C CYS A 27 6.18 7.46 -3.85
N GLU A 28 6.66 7.90 -2.70
CA GLU A 28 7.15 9.27 -2.52
C GLU A 28 8.35 9.55 -3.45
N PRO A 29 8.56 10.81 -3.85
CA PRO A 29 9.71 11.19 -4.66
C PRO A 29 11.03 10.74 -4.02
N GLY A 30 11.77 9.89 -4.73
CA GLY A 30 13.04 9.31 -4.26
C GLY A 30 12.97 7.83 -3.93
N TYR A 31 11.76 7.29 -3.76
CA TYR A 31 11.50 5.87 -3.57
C TYR A 31 10.92 5.24 -4.83
N LYS A 32 11.11 3.93 -4.98
CA LYS A 32 10.62 3.16 -6.12
C LYS A 32 9.86 1.93 -5.62
N ALA A 33 8.88 1.54 -6.42
CA ALA A 33 8.12 0.35 -6.11
C ALA A 33 9.02 -0.90 -6.18
N VAL A 34 8.99 -1.70 -5.12
CA VAL A 34 9.76 -2.93 -5.02
C VAL A 34 9.24 -3.94 -6.05
N SER A 35 10.11 -4.72 -6.68
CA SER A 35 9.73 -5.89 -7.50
C SER A 35 8.60 -5.68 -8.53
N ASN A 36 8.49 -4.47 -9.11
CA ASN A 36 7.43 -4.08 -10.04
C ASN A 36 5.99 -4.24 -9.52
N ILE A 37 5.79 -4.29 -8.20
CA ILE A 37 4.45 -4.24 -7.63
C ILE A 37 3.89 -2.82 -7.75
N SER A 38 2.59 -2.69 -7.96
CA SER A 38 1.89 -1.41 -7.99
C SER A 38 0.66 -1.41 -7.08
N THR A 39 0.41 -2.53 -6.41
CA THR A 39 -0.73 -2.74 -5.53
C THR A 39 -0.30 -3.39 -4.23
N ILE A 40 -0.98 -3.03 -3.16
CA ILE A 40 -0.90 -3.62 -1.83
C ILE A 40 -2.25 -4.18 -1.44
N THR A 41 -2.28 -5.19 -0.58
CA THR A 41 -3.53 -5.79 -0.08
C THR A 41 -3.63 -5.62 1.42
N CYS A 42 -4.81 -5.21 1.90
CA CYS A 42 -5.09 -5.12 3.32
C CYS A 42 -5.29 -6.53 3.88
N GLN A 43 -4.39 -6.98 4.74
CA GLN A 43 -4.45 -8.32 5.31
C GLN A 43 -5.29 -8.38 6.59
N GLU A 44 -5.60 -9.59 7.05
CA GLU A 44 -6.39 -9.83 8.26
C GLU A 44 -5.71 -9.30 9.54
N ASN A 45 -4.38 -9.17 9.52
CA ASN A 45 -3.58 -8.55 10.58
C ASN A 45 -3.68 -7.02 10.60
N LEU A 46 -4.54 -6.43 9.76
CA LEU A 46 -4.71 -4.98 9.61
C LEU A 46 -3.48 -4.24 9.09
N GLN A 47 -2.56 -4.95 8.43
CA GLN A 47 -1.40 -4.37 7.78
C GLN A 47 -1.50 -4.49 6.26
N TRP A 48 -0.85 -3.54 5.59
CA TRP A 48 -0.67 -3.58 4.15
C TRP A 48 0.44 -4.57 3.78
N ALA A 49 0.15 -5.44 2.82
CA ALA A 49 1.13 -6.37 2.27
C ALA A 49 1.43 -6.04 0.80
N PRO A 50 2.72 -5.94 0.42
CA PRO A 50 3.90 -6.02 1.30
C PRO A 50 4.05 -4.79 2.23
N GLU A 51 4.70 -4.97 3.38
CA GLU A 51 4.90 -3.91 4.39
C GLU A 51 5.76 -2.74 3.87
N ASN A 52 6.68 -3.03 2.96
CA ASN A 52 7.59 -2.05 2.36
C ASN A 52 7.45 -2.10 0.83
N PRO A 53 6.38 -1.53 0.28
CA PRO A 53 6.16 -1.56 -1.16
C PRO A 53 7.04 -0.54 -1.90
N CYS A 54 7.65 0.41 -1.18
CA CYS A 54 8.50 1.49 -1.70
C CYS A 54 9.89 1.47 -1.03
N GLU A 55 10.95 1.33 -1.83
CA GLU A 55 12.38 1.34 -1.43
C GLU A 55 13.23 2.37 -2.19
#